data_AF-A0A5S3TBN4-F1
#
_entry.id   AF-A0A5S3TBN4-F1
#
_cell.length_a   1.000
_cell.length_b   1.000
_cell.length_c   1.000
_cell.angle_alpha   90.00
_cell.angle_beta   90.00
_cell.angle_gamma   90.00
#
_symmetry.space_group_name_H-M   'P 1'
#
loop_
_entity.id
_entity.type
_entity.pdbx_description
1 polymer ?
#
loop_
_entity_poly.entity_id
_entity_poly.type
_entity_poly.pdbx_seq_one_letter_code
_entity_poly.pdbx_strand_id
1 'polypeptide(L)'
;MKLIISLLATASLSCFANTTVIYNVNGYTPTYKGETQHFSALVFKDGKVVKTGNDSIKNSFPDATAIDGKQATLLPGLVDAHGHVIGLGNNLSQLDVRNTHSADEVGKMLAEFAKDKQGWIIGRGWNQEQWPGGEFPTAADLDKYVKDKPVVLSRVDGHAVWVNSKAMELAGIDKQTPSPAGGEILKLDSGLPSGVFIDKAETLVTQHVPKASHASINTALDNAGKHLLSLGITSTHDAGIDYDTWQVYKQRSEQNTLPVRIVAMLSAADPQLETMLKAGKYKDMNDMLSIRSVKVYADGALGSRGAALIEEYADRKNHHGLMLETQEKLEQLFNLSFAHGFSANTHAIGDKANHVVLDAYENVFKKTGGILLRNRIEHAQIVTPEDIPRFKTLKIIPSMQPVHATSDMHMAEQRLTEKQLEGAYAWKTFLAQGSVIAAGSDFPVELADPFDGLYSAITRMDHNQLPEGGWRPQELLSRDEALRAFTLGGAYAAHQEFKLGSLEQGKWADFILIDKDYYKAPVSEIHDINVTQTWIAGELKYKKEE
;
A
#
# COMPACT_ATOMS: atom_id res chain seq x y z
N MET A 1 -48.78 29.57 -48.15
CA MET A 1 -47.52 28.81 -48.00
C MET A 1 -46.40 29.82 -47.68
N LYS A 2 -46.13 30.06 -46.40
CA LYS A 2 -45.00 30.88 -45.93
C LYS A 2 -44.29 30.06 -44.85
N LEU A 3 -43.11 29.55 -45.19
CA LEU A 3 -42.22 28.86 -44.26
C LEU A 3 -41.64 29.89 -43.30
N ILE A 4 -41.85 29.71 -42.00
CA ILE A 4 -41.11 30.40 -40.95
C ILE A 4 -39.98 29.45 -40.53
N ILE A 5 -38.75 29.82 -40.88
CA ILE A 5 -37.53 29.16 -40.39
C ILE A 5 -37.25 29.76 -39.01
N SER A 6 -37.43 28.95 -37.97
CA SER A 6 -37.08 29.33 -36.60
C SER A 6 -35.58 29.06 -36.40
N LEU A 7 -34.79 30.11 -36.27
CA LEU A 7 -33.38 30.06 -35.92
C LEU A 7 -33.27 29.64 -34.43
N LEU A 8 -32.83 28.42 -34.14
CA LEU A 8 -32.42 28.04 -32.79
C LEU A 8 -31.06 28.69 -32.51
N ALA A 9 -31.05 29.74 -31.69
CA ALA A 9 -29.84 30.24 -31.06
C ALA A 9 -29.40 29.23 -29.99
N THR A 10 -28.42 28.39 -30.31
CA THR A 10 -27.68 27.63 -29.32
C THR A 10 -26.86 28.62 -28.49
N ALA A 11 -27.38 29.02 -27.33
CA ALA A 11 -26.58 29.65 -26.30
C ALA A 11 -25.55 28.61 -25.81
N SER A 12 -24.34 28.68 -26.36
CA SER A 12 -23.18 28.02 -25.77
C SER A 12 -22.97 28.64 -24.39
N LEU A 13 -23.38 27.94 -23.34
CA LEU A 13 -22.89 28.19 -21.99
C LEU A 13 -21.39 27.95 -22.04
N SER A 14 -20.62 29.03 -22.23
CA SER A 14 -19.20 29.06 -21.95
C SER A 14 -19.05 28.79 -20.47
N CYS A 15 -18.87 27.52 -20.09
CA CYS A 15 -18.32 27.16 -18.81
C CYS A 15 -16.91 27.78 -18.79
N PHE A 16 -16.77 28.98 -18.22
CA PHE A 16 -15.45 29.54 -17.98
C PHE A 16 -14.77 28.58 -17.02
N ALA A 17 -13.82 27.82 -17.55
CA ALA A 17 -12.95 26.96 -16.77
C ALA A 17 -12.32 27.76 -15.62
N ASN A 18 -12.70 27.45 -14.38
CA ASN A 18 -12.31 28.20 -13.19
C ASN A 18 -10.81 28.02 -12.93
N THR A 19 -10.01 29.04 -13.26
CA THR A 19 -8.63 29.15 -12.81
C THR A 19 -8.61 29.40 -11.30
N THR A 20 -7.73 28.71 -10.58
CA THR A 20 -7.51 28.91 -9.14
C THR A 20 -6.04 29.21 -8.90
N VAL A 21 -5.76 30.10 -7.95
CA VAL A 21 -4.43 30.43 -7.46
C VAL A 21 -4.40 30.18 -5.96
N ILE A 22 -3.58 29.24 -5.51
CA ILE A 22 -3.18 29.17 -4.09
C ILE A 22 -1.88 29.95 -3.93
N TYR A 23 -1.86 30.94 -3.03
CA TYR A 23 -0.72 31.84 -2.80
C TYR A 23 -0.37 31.88 -1.32
N ASN A 24 0.73 32.57 -0.95
CA ASN A 24 1.18 32.66 0.43
C ASN A 24 1.46 31.26 1.02
N VAL A 25 2.07 30.35 0.24
CA VAL A 25 2.51 29.02 0.70
C VAL A 25 4.03 28.95 0.81
N ASN A 26 4.52 27.94 1.53
CA ASN A 26 5.91 27.50 1.47
C ASN A 26 5.98 26.23 0.60
N GLY A 27 6.02 26.41 -0.72
CA GLY A 27 5.86 25.33 -1.69
C GLY A 27 7.18 24.70 -2.14
N TYR A 28 7.21 23.37 -2.21
CA TYR A 28 8.31 22.59 -2.80
C TYR A 28 7.78 21.66 -3.88
N THR A 29 8.51 21.51 -4.97
CA THR A 29 8.21 20.45 -5.95
C THR A 29 9.50 19.89 -6.56
N PRO A 30 9.78 18.58 -6.47
CA PRO A 30 10.84 17.97 -7.26
C PRO A 30 10.50 18.10 -8.74
N THR A 31 11.50 18.42 -9.57
CA THR A 31 11.30 18.46 -11.03
C THR A 31 11.79 17.18 -11.68
N TYR A 32 11.19 16.77 -12.79
CA TYR A 32 11.53 15.48 -13.41
C TYR A 32 13.00 15.37 -13.84
N LYS A 33 13.63 16.47 -14.27
CA LYS A 33 15.03 16.50 -14.76
C LYS A 33 16.00 17.32 -13.92
N GLY A 34 15.56 17.89 -12.80
CA GLY A 34 16.36 18.88 -12.08
C GLY A 34 16.12 18.83 -10.57
N GLU A 35 16.58 19.86 -9.90
CA GLU A 35 16.46 20.04 -8.46
C GLU A 35 15.01 20.32 -8.04
N THR A 36 14.77 20.27 -6.73
CA THR A 36 13.49 20.71 -6.17
C THR A 36 13.37 22.22 -6.26
N GLN A 37 12.25 22.67 -6.81
CA GLN A 37 11.92 24.08 -6.93
C GLN A 37 11.13 24.54 -5.71
N HIS A 38 11.51 25.70 -5.18
CA HIS A 38 10.74 26.44 -4.19
C HIS A 38 9.82 27.46 -4.86
N PHE A 39 8.61 27.62 -4.33
CA PHE A 39 7.63 28.59 -4.83
C PHE A 39 6.71 29.05 -3.70
N SER A 40 6.00 30.17 -3.91
CA SER A 40 5.02 30.68 -2.94
C SER A 40 3.58 30.74 -3.48
N ALA A 41 3.39 30.45 -4.76
CA ALA A 41 2.09 30.34 -5.39
C ALA A 41 2.04 29.26 -6.47
N LEU A 42 0.88 28.59 -6.57
CA LEU A 42 0.55 27.58 -7.57
C LEU A 42 -0.76 27.98 -8.26
N VAL A 43 -0.72 28.02 -9.59
CA VAL A 43 -1.89 28.28 -10.45
C VAL A 43 -2.30 26.99 -11.13
N PHE A 44 -3.58 26.66 -11.07
CA PHE A 44 -4.14 25.50 -11.74
C PHE A 44 -5.51 25.81 -12.37
N LYS A 45 -5.83 25.06 -13.42
CA LYS A 45 -7.05 25.22 -14.21
C LYS A 45 -7.44 23.87 -14.80
N ASP A 46 -8.73 23.53 -14.78
CA ASP A 46 -9.24 22.24 -15.28
C ASP A 46 -8.47 21.04 -14.69
N GLY A 47 -8.16 21.16 -13.39
CA GLY A 47 -7.37 20.21 -12.61
C GLY A 47 -5.89 20.07 -12.98
N LYS A 48 -5.38 20.89 -13.90
CA LYS A 48 -3.97 20.87 -14.32
C LYS A 48 -3.19 22.06 -13.81
N VAL A 49 -1.94 21.83 -13.46
CA VAL A 49 -0.98 22.89 -13.12
C VAL A 49 -0.74 23.76 -14.35
N VAL A 50 -0.99 25.05 -14.20
CA VAL A 50 -0.66 26.07 -15.21
C VAL A 50 0.75 26.58 -14.98
N LYS A 51 1.08 26.96 -13.74
CA LYS A 51 2.37 27.55 -13.39
C LYS A 51 2.60 27.60 -11.88
N THR A 52 3.85 27.43 -11.44
CA THR A 52 4.33 27.77 -10.10
C THR A 52 5.15 29.06 -10.14
N GLY A 53 5.19 29.81 -9.03
CA GLY A 53 5.96 31.05 -8.95
C GLY A 53 5.88 31.73 -7.58
N ASN A 54 6.26 32.99 -7.53
CA ASN A 54 6.04 33.83 -6.35
C ASN A 54 4.60 34.35 -6.28
N ASP A 55 4.20 34.96 -5.17
CA ASP A 55 2.84 35.46 -4.94
C ASP A 55 2.36 36.47 -5.97
N SER A 56 3.28 37.20 -6.62
CA SER A 56 2.95 38.17 -7.65
C SER A 56 2.30 37.54 -8.88
N ILE A 57 2.44 36.22 -9.07
CA ILE A 57 1.79 35.50 -10.19
C ILE A 57 0.27 35.66 -10.16
N LYS A 58 -0.34 35.85 -8.98
CA LYS A 58 -1.79 36.09 -8.85
C LYS A 58 -2.25 37.31 -9.64
N ASN A 59 -1.39 38.32 -9.80
CA ASN A 59 -1.70 39.54 -10.55
C ASN A 59 -1.85 39.28 -12.06
N SER A 60 -1.24 38.20 -12.56
CA SER A 60 -1.40 37.75 -13.95
C SER A 60 -2.69 36.94 -14.17
N PHE A 61 -3.42 36.61 -13.11
CA PHE A 61 -4.68 35.86 -13.13
C PHE A 61 -5.74 36.57 -12.27
N PRO A 62 -6.14 37.81 -12.60
CA PRO A 62 -7.01 38.63 -11.76
C PRO A 62 -8.42 38.05 -11.56
N ASP A 63 -8.88 37.22 -12.50
CA ASP A 63 -10.19 36.57 -12.44
C ASP A 63 -10.15 35.17 -11.78
N ALA A 64 -8.98 34.73 -11.30
CA ALA A 64 -8.86 33.42 -10.66
C ALA A 64 -9.42 33.42 -9.24
N THR A 65 -9.95 32.28 -8.81
CA THR A 65 -10.28 32.08 -7.39
C THR A 65 -8.98 32.07 -6.59
N ALA A 66 -8.85 32.99 -5.63
CA ALA A 66 -7.66 33.13 -4.81
C ALA A 66 -7.84 32.41 -3.46
N ILE A 67 -6.93 31.49 -3.15
CA ILE A 67 -6.87 30.76 -1.88
C ILE A 67 -5.60 31.18 -1.15
N ASP A 68 -5.76 31.74 0.04
CA ASP A 68 -4.63 32.05 0.92
C ASP A 68 -4.18 30.77 1.64
N GLY A 69 -2.95 30.34 1.36
CA GLY A 69 -2.32 29.17 1.97
C GLY A 69 -1.80 29.40 3.39
N LYS A 70 -1.87 30.62 3.92
CA LYS A 70 -1.51 30.99 5.30
C LYS A 70 -0.13 30.49 5.74
N GLN A 71 0.85 30.57 4.84
CA GLN A 71 2.23 30.09 5.02
C GLN A 71 2.35 28.57 5.28
N ALA A 72 1.30 27.78 5.04
CA ALA A 72 1.37 26.33 5.11
C ALA A 72 2.38 25.78 4.10
N THR A 73 3.05 24.69 4.45
CA THR A 73 3.95 24.01 3.51
C THR A 73 3.14 23.21 2.51
N LEU A 74 3.46 23.38 1.22
CA LEU A 74 2.78 22.73 0.11
C LEU A 74 3.76 21.77 -0.59
N LEU A 75 3.38 20.49 -0.68
CA LEU A 75 4.12 19.45 -1.41
C LEU A 75 3.24 18.87 -2.52
N PRO A 76 3.81 18.24 -3.57
CA PRO A 76 3.01 17.41 -4.48
C PRO A 76 2.32 16.30 -3.69
N GLY A 77 1.20 15.83 -4.22
CA GLY A 77 0.48 14.69 -3.64
C GLY A 77 1.39 13.47 -3.56
N LEU A 78 1.35 12.78 -2.42
CA LEU A 78 2.21 11.63 -2.16
C LEU A 78 1.69 10.40 -2.91
N VAL A 79 2.64 9.60 -3.39
CA VAL A 79 2.42 8.37 -4.14
C VAL A 79 2.95 7.21 -3.31
N ASP A 80 2.06 6.35 -2.83
CA ASP A 80 2.46 5.07 -2.26
C ASP A 80 2.59 4.03 -3.38
N ALA A 81 3.81 3.61 -3.67
CA ALA A 81 4.08 2.74 -4.81
C ALA A 81 3.80 1.25 -4.59
N HIS A 82 3.38 0.84 -3.38
CA HIS A 82 2.99 -0.53 -3.05
C HIS A 82 2.14 -0.58 -1.77
N GLY A 83 0.87 -0.96 -1.91
CA GLY A 83 0.01 -1.30 -0.78
C GLY A 83 -1.15 -2.19 -1.20
N HIS A 84 -2.04 -2.48 -0.25
CA HIS A 84 -3.20 -3.36 -0.43
C HIS A 84 -4.48 -2.62 -0.01
N VAL A 85 -5.13 -1.92 -0.95
CA VAL A 85 -6.18 -0.93 -0.68
C VAL A 85 -7.42 -1.55 -0.07
N ILE A 86 -7.91 -2.65 -0.65
CA ILE A 86 -9.07 -3.37 -0.10
C ILE A 86 -8.72 -4.00 1.26
N GLY A 87 -7.49 -4.47 1.44
CA GLY A 87 -6.99 -4.97 2.72
C GLY A 87 -7.02 -3.91 3.81
N LEU A 88 -6.52 -2.70 3.52
CA LEU A 88 -6.58 -1.54 4.41
C LEU A 88 -8.03 -1.17 4.75
N GLY A 89 -8.89 -1.05 3.73
CA GLY A 89 -10.31 -0.74 3.91
C GLY A 89 -11.04 -1.75 4.79
N ASN A 90 -10.75 -3.04 4.61
CA ASN A 90 -11.26 -4.10 5.46
C ASN A 90 -10.74 -3.97 6.89
N ASN A 91 -9.44 -3.75 7.11
CA ASN A 91 -8.86 -3.56 8.44
C ASN A 91 -9.48 -2.36 9.18
N LEU A 92 -9.70 -1.23 8.49
CA LEU A 92 -10.39 -0.06 9.03
C LEU A 92 -11.87 -0.31 9.32
N SER A 93 -12.45 -1.33 8.71
CA SER A 93 -13.85 -1.73 8.89
C SER A 93 -14.04 -2.84 9.93
N GLN A 94 -12.94 -3.38 10.47
CA GLN A 94 -12.90 -4.47 11.44
C GLN A 94 -12.71 -3.95 12.85
N LEU A 95 -13.03 -4.80 13.83
CA LEU A 95 -12.73 -4.52 15.23
C LEU A 95 -11.22 -4.71 15.49
N ASP A 96 -10.50 -3.65 15.79
CA ASP A 96 -9.09 -3.69 16.22
C ASP A 96 -9.00 -3.80 17.74
N VAL A 97 -8.38 -4.88 18.24
CA VAL A 97 -8.21 -5.13 19.68
C VAL A 97 -6.75 -5.22 20.12
N ARG A 98 -5.81 -4.70 19.33
CA ARG A 98 -4.36 -4.76 19.63
C ARG A 98 -3.97 -4.15 20.97
N ASN A 99 -4.66 -3.10 21.41
CA ASN A 99 -4.35 -2.37 22.64
C ASN A 99 -5.21 -2.81 23.83
N THR A 100 -5.66 -4.07 23.85
CA THR A 100 -6.46 -4.64 24.94
C THR A 100 -5.58 -5.43 25.91
N HIS A 101 -5.91 -5.33 27.19
CA HIS A 101 -5.17 -5.96 28.29
C HIS A 101 -5.93 -7.12 28.95
N SER A 102 -7.12 -7.48 28.43
CA SER A 102 -7.87 -8.65 28.87
C SER A 102 -8.94 -9.07 27.85
N ALA A 103 -9.39 -10.33 27.92
CA ALA A 103 -10.54 -10.82 27.15
C ALA A 103 -11.83 -10.03 27.45
N ASP A 104 -11.98 -9.50 28.67
CA ASP A 104 -13.12 -8.69 29.07
C ASP A 104 -13.15 -7.32 28.36
N GLU A 105 -11.99 -6.69 28.18
CA GLU A 105 -11.86 -5.46 27.38
C GLU A 105 -12.19 -5.71 25.90
N VAL A 106 -11.67 -6.81 25.34
CA VAL A 106 -12.04 -7.23 23.98
C VAL A 106 -13.55 -7.39 23.85
N GLY A 107 -14.18 -8.07 24.80
CA GLY A 107 -15.63 -8.27 24.82
C GLY A 107 -16.43 -6.97 24.89
N LYS A 108 -16.00 -5.98 25.68
CA LYS A 108 -16.64 -4.64 25.73
C LYS A 108 -16.53 -3.91 24.40
N MET A 109 -15.35 -3.90 23.79
CA MET A 109 -15.13 -3.28 22.48
C MET A 109 -15.97 -3.99 21.40
N LEU A 110 -16.04 -5.32 21.47
CA LEU A 110 -16.86 -6.15 20.60
C LEU A 110 -18.36 -5.81 20.72
N ALA A 111 -18.88 -5.70 21.94
CA ALA A 111 -20.29 -5.36 22.16
C ALA A 111 -20.64 -3.99 21.55
N GLU A 112 -19.77 -3.00 21.70
CA GLU A 112 -19.96 -1.68 21.11
C GLU A 112 -19.95 -1.75 19.58
N PHE A 113 -18.91 -2.38 19.02
CA PHE A 113 -18.73 -2.52 17.59
C PHE A 113 -19.86 -3.33 16.92
N ALA A 114 -20.41 -4.32 17.62
CA ALA A 114 -21.45 -5.19 17.08
C ALA A 114 -22.85 -4.54 17.00
N LYS A 115 -23.09 -3.38 17.63
CA LYS A 115 -24.43 -2.74 17.67
C LYS A 115 -25.02 -2.51 16.28
N ASP A 116 -24.23 -1.91 15.39
CA ASP A 116 -24.69 -1.49 14.05
C ASP A 116 -24.30 -2.47 12.93
N LYS A 117 -23.78 -3.64 13.30
CA LYS A 117 -23.28 -4.64 12.35
C LYS A 117 -24.29 -5.78 12.17
N GLN A 118 -24.43 -6.26 10.94
CA GLN A 118 -25.24 -7.43 10.60
C GLN A 118 -24.33 -8.54 10.10
N GLY A 119 -24.69 -9.79 10.38
CA GLY A 119 -23.89 -10.96 9.98
C GLY A 119 -22.63 -11.15 10.84
N TRP A 120 -21.54 -11.59 10.20
CA TRP A 120 -20.28 -11.88 10.87
C TRP A 120 -19.61 -10.61 11.39
N ILE A 121 -19.18 -10.66 12.66
CA ILE A 121 -18.32 -9.65 13.26
C ILE A 121 -16.88 -10.12 13.13
N ILE A 122 -16.09 -9.35 12.38
CA ILE A 122 -14.69 -9.66 12.10
C ILE A 122 -13.82 -8.65 12.82
N GLY A 123 -12.79 -9.14 13.50
CA GLY A 123 -11.79 -8.32 14.16
C GLY A 123 -10.41 -8.96 14.14
N ARG A 124 -9.42 -8.24 14.65
CA ARG A 124 -8.05 -8.73 14.74
C ARG A 124 -7.27 -8.11 15.90
N GLY A 125 -6.16 -8.74 16.22
CA GLY A 125 -5.10 -8.13 17.02
C GLY A 125 -5.03 -8.58 18.46
N TRP A 126 -5.85 -9.54 18.88
CA TRP A 126 -5.76 -10.02 20.26
C TRP A 126 -4.42 -10.71 20.49
N ASN A 127 -3.89 -10.59 21.71
CA ASN A 127 -2.66 -11.22 22.13
C ASN A 127 -2.74 -11.55 23.62
N GLN A 128 -3.05 -12.81 23.92
CA GLN A 128 -3.22 -13.26 25.29
C GLN A 128 -1.94 -13.13 26.14
N GLU A 129 -0.76 -13.14 25.51
CA GLU A 129 0.53 -12.97 26.19
C GLU A 129 0.65 -11.60 26.89
N GLN A 130 -0.13 -10.61 26.46
CA GLN A 130 -0.18 -9.28 27.07
C GLN A 130 -1.23 -9.17 28.20
N TRP A 131 -2.02 -10.24 28.42
CA TRP A 131 -3.09 -10.27 29.41
C TRP A 131 -2.61 -10.97 30.69
N PRO A 132 -3.17 -10.61 31.86
CA PRO A 132 -2.85 -11.31 33.11
C PRO A 132 -3.06 -12.83 32.98
N GLY A 133 -2.00 -13.60 33.21
CA GLY A 133 -2.02 -15.07 33.18
C GLY A 133 -1.63 -15.71 31.84
N GLY A 134 -1.68 -14.97 30.73
CA GLY A 134 -1.28 -15.51 29.42
C GLY A 134 -2.18 -16.61 28.86
N GLU A 135 -3.33 -16.87 29.49
CA GLU A 135 -4.22 -17.96 29.10
C GLU A 135 -4.99 -17.61 27.82
N PHE A 136 -5.16 -18.59 26.95
CA PHE A 136 -6.00 -18.43 25.77
C PHE A 136 -7.45 -18.12 26.17
N PRO A 137 -8.12 -17.19 25.47
CA PRO A 137 -9.53 -16.93 25.71
C PRO A 137 -10.42 -18.08 25.20
N THR A 138 -11.69 -18.05 25.59
CA THR A 138 -12.70 -19.04 25.21
C THR A 138 -13.89 -18.41 24.49
N ALA A 139 -14.70 -19.22 23.81
CA ALA A 139 -15.95 -18.79 23.19
C ALA A 139 -16.90 -18.13 24.20
N ALA A 140 -16.90 -18.61 25.45
CA ALA A 140 -17.72 -18.07 26.53
C ALA A 140 -17.37 -16.61 26.86
N ASP A 141 -16.10 -16.22 26.71
CA ASP A 141 -15.65 -14.85 26.93
C ASP A 141 -16.24 -13.89 25.89
N LEU A 142 -16.48 -14.33 24.64
CA LEU A 142 -17.19 -13.57 23.62
C LEU A 142 -18.71 -13.64 23.78
N ASP A 143 -19.25 -14.82 24.10
CA ASP A 143 -20.69 -15.05 24.24
C ASP A 143 -21.31 -14.19 25.37
N LYS A 144 -20.52 -13.81 26.37
CA LYS A 144 -20.90 -12.83 27.42
C LYS A 144 -21.36 -11.51 26.82
N TYR A 145 -20.81 -11.12 25.67
CA TYR A 145 -20.98 -9.81 25.05
C TYR A 145 -21.80 -9.86 23.76
N VAL A 146 -21.54 -10.85 22.91
CA VAL A 146 -22.21 -11.05 21.62
C VAL A 146 -22.44 -12.55 21.41
N LYS A 147 -23.70 -12.99 21.54
CA LYS A 147 -24.09 -14.42 21.42
C LYS A 147 -24.93 -14.74 20.19
N ASP A 148 -25.55 -13.73 19.59
CA ASP A 148 -26.55 -13.87 18.53
C ASP A 148 -25.96 -13.67 17.13
N LYS A 149 -24.74 -13.11 17.05
CA LYS A 149 -23.99 -12.89 15.81
C LYS A 149 -22.71 -13.72 15.84
N PRO A 150 -22.30 -14.35 14.73
CA PRO A 150 -21.04 -15.07 14.68
C PRO A 150 -19.86 -14.09 14.72
N VAL A 151 -18.87 -14.38 15.56
CA VAL A 151 -17.68 -13.55 15.78
C VAL A 151 -16.43 -14.34 15.42
N VAL A 152 -15.49 -13.69 14.73
CA VAL A 152 -14.14 -14.21 14.47
C VAL A 152 -13.12 -13.10 14.66
N LEU A 153 -12.17 -13.34 15.58
CA LEU A 153 -11.08 -12.42 15.89
C LEU A 153 -9.75 -13.10 15.57
N SER A 154 -8.98 -12.59 14.61
CA SER A 154 -7.64 -13.10 14.31
C SER A 154 -6.62 -12.62 15.33
N ARG A 155 -5.70 -13.50 15.71
CA ARG A 155 -4.58 -13.15 16.60
C ARG A 155 -3.66 -12.14 15.92
N VAL A 156 -2.90 -11.38 16.72
CA VAL A 156 -1.96 -10.36 16.21
C VAL A 156 -0.99 -10.87 15.13
N ASP A 157 -0.57 -12.13 15.19
CA ASP A 157 0.35 -12.78 14.25
C ASP A 157 -0.35 -13.53 13.10
N GLY A 158 -1.68 -13.62 13.12
CA GLY A 158 -2.46 -14.31 12.09
C GLY A 158 -2.35 -15.84 12.09
N HIS A 159 -1.84 -16.45 13.17
CA HIS A 159 -1.71 -17.91 13.32
C HIS A 159 -2.76 -18.56 14.23
N ALA A 160 -3.78 -17.79 14.61
CA ALA A 160 -4.94 -18.30 15.33
C ALA A 160 -6.16 -17.41 15.14
N VAL A 161 -7.35 -18.00 15.26
CA VAL A 161 -8.62 -17.28 15.45
C VAL A 161 -9.28 -17.62 16.78
N TRP A 162 -9.93 -16.62 17.37
CA TRP A 162 -10.81 -16.74 18.51
C TRP A 162 -12.24 -16.44 18.07
N VAL A 163 -13.14 -17.39 18.29
CA VAL A 163 -14.52 -17.38 17.79
C VAL A 163 -15.52 -17.68 18.90
N ASN A 164 -16.74 -17.16 18.76
CA ASN A 164 -17.82 -17.39 19.73
C ASN A 164 -18.60 -18.68 19.43
N SER A 165 -19.53 -19.06 20.31
CA SER A 165 -20.32 -20.28 20.10
C SER A 165 -21.16 -20.24 18.84
N LYS A 166 -21.64 -19.05 18.45
CA LYS A 166 -22.46 -18.89 17.23
C LYS A 166 -21.67 -19.15 15.94
N ALA A 167 -20.41 -18.72 15.89
CA ALA A 167 -19.53 -19.01 14.76
C ALA A 167 -19.22 -20.51 14.64
N MET A 168 -18.96 -21.19 15.77
CA MET A 168 -18.76 -22.64 15.79
C MET A 168 -20.01 -23.42 15.36
N GLU A 169 -21.20 -22.99 15.80
CA GLU A 169 -22.48 -23.57 15.37
C GLU A 169 -22.65 -23.48 13.84
N LEU A 170 -22.38 -22.31 13.24
CA LEU A 170 -22.48 -22.12 11.78
C LEU A 170 -21.46 -22.94 11.00
N ALA A 171 -20.29 -23.17 11.57
CA ALA A 171 -19.24 -24.02 10.99
C ALA A 171 -19.46 -25.52 11.25
N GLY A 172 -20.50 -25.90 12.00
CA GLY A 172 -20.78 -27.30 12.33
C GLY A 172 -19.72 -27.93 13.24
N ILE A 173 -19.06 -27.13 14.07
CA ILE A 173 -17.99 -27.58 14.96
C ILE A 173 -18.57 -28.09 16.29
N ASP A 174 -18.15 -29.29 16.68
CA ASP A 174 -18.61 -29.99 17.88
C ASP A 174 -17.46 -30.71 18.62
N LYS A 175 -17.80 -31.48 19.67
CA LYS A 175 -16.84 -32.27 20.47
C LYS A 175 -16.10 -33.32 19.64
N GLN A 176 -16.74 -33.86 18.61
CA GLN A 176 -16.24 -34.94 17.76
C GLN A 176 -15.36 -34.41 16.61
N THR A 177 -15.39 -33.10 16.36
CA THR A 177 -14.58 -32.47 15.33
C THR A 177 -13.08 -32.67 15.61
N PRO A 178 -12.33 -33.29 14.69
CA PRO A 178 -10.90 -33.51 14.85
C PRO A 178 -10.09 -32.28 14.42
N SER A 179 -8.92 -32.09 15.02
CA SER A 179 -7.92 -31.14 14.51
C SER A 179 -7.39 -31.60 13.14
N PRO A 180 -7.24 -30.71 12.15
CA PRO A 180 -6.67 -31.07 10.86
C PRO A 180 -5.15 -31.25 10.94
N ALA A 181 -4.56 -31.95 9.97
CA ALA A 181 -3.10 -32.06 9.90
C ALA A 181 -2.46 -30.67 9.67
N GLY A 182 -1.61 -30.23 10.61
CA GLY A 182 -0.97 -28.91 10.59
C GLY A 182 -1.84 -27.78 11.15
N GLY A 183 -2.80 -28.10 12.03
CA GLY A 183 -3.53 -27.12 12.83
C GLY A 183 -4.09 -27.78 14.10
N GLU A 184 -4.57 -26.97 15.04
CA GLU A 184 -5.08 -27.45 16.32
C GLU A 184 -6.37 -26.74 16.72
N ILE A 185 -7.36 -27.51 17.17
CA ILE A 185 -8.53 -26.98 17.89
C ILE A 185 -8.23 -27.10 19.38
N LEU A 186 -8.05 -25.98 20.07
CA LEU A 186 -7.88 -26.01 21.53
C LEU A 186 -9.18 -26.47 22.17
N LYS A 187 -9.12 -27.41 23.11
CA LYS A 187 -10.29 -27.98 23.79
C LYS A 187 -10.26 -27.68 25.28
N LEU A 188 -11.44 -27.45 25.87
CA LEU A 188 -11.65 -27.36 27.31
C LEU A 188 -11.49 -28.74 27.96
N ASP A 189 -11.36 -28.81 29.29
CA ASP A 189 -11.29 -30.06 30.06
C ASP A 189 -12.49 -31.00 29.82
N SER A 190 -13.65 -30.43 29.46
CA SER A 190 -14.85 -31.18 29.08
C SER A 190 -14.75 -31.88 27.72
N GLY A 191 -13.69 -31.59 26.96
CA GLY A 191 -13.45 -32.02 25.58
C GLY A 191 -14.18 -31.20 24.52
N LEU A 192 -14.95 -30.17 24.91
CA LEU A 192 -15.57 -29.24 23.96
C LEU A 192 -14.51 -28.31 23.33
N PRO A 193 -14.66 -27.91 22.05
CA PRO A 193 -13.87 -26.85 21.46
C PRO A 193 -13.93 -25.58 22.31
N SER A 194 -12.77 -25.00 22.61
CA SER A 194 -12.64 -23.80 23.44
C SER A 194 -13.12 -22.54 22.73
N GLY A 195 -13.13 -22.51 21.39
CA GLY A 195 -13.30 -21.30 20.59
C GLY A 195 -11.99 -20.78 19.97
N VAL A 196 -10.84 -21.41 20.24
CA VAL A 196 -9.55 -21.06 19.61
C VAL A 196 -9.10 -22.13 18.62
N PHE A 197 -8.75 -21.70 17.41
CA PHE A 197 -8.32 -22.54 16.30
C PHE A 197 -6.98 -22.03 15.77
N ILE A 198 -5.99 -22.90 15.66
CA ILE A 198 -4.59 -22.57 15.34
C ILE A 198 -4.23 -23.10 13.95
N ASP A 199 -3.52 -22.28 13.16
CA ASP A 199 -3.03 -22.57 11.81
C ASP A 199 -4.13 -23.15 10.90
N LYS A 200 -3.94 -24.36 10.34
CA LYS A 200 -4.92 -24.96 9.42
C LYS A 200 -6.29 -25.21 10.03
N ALA A 201 -6.41 -25.20 11.37
CA ALA A 201 -7.72 -25.30 12.03
C ALA A 201 -8.55 -24.03 11.86
N GLU A 202 -7.94 -22.86 11.62
CA GLU A 202 -8.66 -21.61 11.36
C GLU A 202 -9.65 -21.76 10.20
N THR A 203 -9.22 -22.44 9.13
CA THR A 203 -10.01 -22.69 7.92
C THR A 203 -11.33 -23.42 8.20
N LEU A 204 -11.40 -24.23 9.27
CA LEU A 204 -12.64 -24.90 9.64
C LEU A 204 -13.77 -23.91 9.93
N VAL A 205 -13.45 -22.72 10.44
CA VAL A 205 -14.42 -21.65 10.71
C VAL A 205 -14.38 -20.58 9.63
N THR A 206 -13.19 -20.10 9.22
CA THR A 206 -13.06 -18.94 8.33
C THR A 206 -13.62 -19.19 6.93
N GLN A 207 -13.68 -20.43 6.44
CA GLN A 207 -14.33 -20.76 5.17
C GLN A 207 -15.85 -20.48 5.15
N HIS A 208 -16.47 -20.33 6.33
CA HIS A 208 -17.90 -19.99 6.48
C HIS A 208 -18.13 -18.47 6.57
N VAL A 209 -17.08 -17.67 6.70
CA VAL A 209 -17.18 -16.21 6.61
C VAL A 209 -17.55 -15.86 5.17
N PRO A 210 -18.64 -15.10 4.93
CA PRO A 210 -19.06 -14.76 3.58
C PRO A 210 -17.92 -14.10 2.80
N LYS A 211 -17.73 -14.55 1.54
CA LYS A 211 -16.82 -13.87 0.62
C LYS A 211 -17.22 -12.40 0.49
N ALA A 212 -16.23 -11.55 0.30
CA ALA A 212 -16.47 -10.15 0.01
C ALA A 212 -17.42 -10.01 -1.19
N SER A 213 -18.52 -9.31 -0.99
CA SER A 213 -19.42 -8.91 -2.07
C SER A 213 -18.89 -7.64 -2.73
N HIS A 214 -19.35 -7.31 -3.94
CA HIS A 214 -19.01 -6.01 -4.55
C HIS A 214 -19.40 -4.83 -3.65
N ALA A 215 -20.45 -4.95 -2.84
CA ALA A 215 -20.84 -3.92 -1.87
C ALA A 215 -19.81 -3.77 -0.73
N SER A 216 -19.25 -4.87 -0.22
CA SER A 216 -18.19 -4.79 0.80
C SER A 216 -16.88 -4.27 0.21
N ILE A 217 -16.53 -4.64 -1.02
CA ILE A 217 -15.35 -4.07 -1.72
C ILE A 217 -15.52 -2.56 -1.90
N ASN A 218 -16.70 -2.09 -2.31
CA ASN A 218 -17.00 -0.65 -2.40
C ASN A 218 -16.84 0.06 -1.05
N THR A 219 -17.38 -0.51 0.02
CA THR A 219 -17.26 0.05 1.37
C THR A 219 -15.80 0.11 1.84
N ALA A 220 -15.04 -0.97 1.61
CA ALA A 220 -13.62 -1.02 1.92
C ALA A 220 -12.84 0.04 1.14
N LEU A 221 -13.11 0.20 -0.16
CA LEU A 221 -12.49 1.22 -1.00
C LEU A 221 -12.78 2.63 -0.49
N ASP A 222 -14.02 2.92 -0.08
CA ASP A 222 -14.39 4.23 0.47
C ASP A 222 -13.67 4.53 1.79
N ASN A 223 -13.59 3.53 2.69
CA ASN A 223 -12.89 3.65 3.96
C ASN A 223 -11.37 3.83 3.78
N ALA A 224 -10.76 3.02 2.91
CA ALA A 224 -9.35 3.15 2.55
C ALA A 224 -9.08 4.52 1.93
N GLY A 225 -9.91 4.95 0.97
CA GLY A 225 -9.78 6.24 0.30
C GLY A 225 -9.82 7.42 1.28
N LYS A 226 -10.78 7.43 2.21
CA LYS A 226 -10.86 8.46 3.26
C LYS A 226 -9.59 8.49 4.11
N HIS A 227 -9.07 7.34 4.51
CA HIS A 227 -7.87 7.25 5.32
C HIS A 227 -6.62 7.70 4.54
N LEU A 228 -6.40 7.19 3.32
CA LEU A 228 -5.27 7.56 2.47
C LEU A 228 -5.25 9.07 2.16
N LEU A 229 -6.42 9.66 1.86
CA LEU A 229 -6.54 11.11 1.69
C LEU A 229 -6.17 11.88 2.96
N SER A 230 -6.49 11.37 4.14
CA SER A 230 -6.11 12.01 5.41
C SER A 230 -4.60 12.02 5.68
N LEU A 231 -3.86 11.13 5.01
CA LEU A 231 -2.40 11.00 5.08
C LEU A 231 -1.69 11.66 3.88
N GLY A 232 -2.42 12.37 3.02
CA GLY A 232 -1.85 13.06 1.86
C GLY A 232 -1.52 12.18 0.66
N ILE A 233 -1.94 10.91 0.67
CA ILE A 233 -1.79 10.01 -0.47
C ILE A 233 -2.85 10.35 -1.52
N THR A 234 -2.40 10.89 -2.65
CA THR A 234 -3.27 11.18 -3.80
C THR A 234 -3.29 10.04 -4.82
N SER A 235 -2.25 9.20 -4.79
CA SER A 235 -2.12 8.03 -5.67
C SER A 235 -1.53 6.84 -4.93
N THR A 236 -2.05 5.65 -5.19
CA THR A 236 -1.50 4.41 -4.63
C THR A 236 -1.43 3.30 -5.67
N HIS A 237 -0.47 2.40 -5.54
CA HIS A 237 -0.41 1.17 -6.34
C HIS A 237 -0.95 -0.02 -5.54
N ASP A 238 -2.10 -0.54 -5.96
CA ASP A 238 -2.78 -1.63 -5.28
C ASP A 238 -2.27 -2.99 -5.79
N ALA A 239 -1.54 -3.70 -4.93
CA ALA A 239 -0.82 -4.91 -5.29
C ALA A 239 -1.71 -6.16 -5.19
N GLY A 240 -1.93 -6.82 -6.33
CA GLY A 240 -2.54 -8.15 -6.38
C GLY A 240 -4.05 -8.13 -6.23
N ILE A 241 -4.75 -7.29 -6.99
CA ILE A 241 -6.21 -7.27 -7.02
C ILE A 241 -6.77 -8.55 -7.66
N ASP A 242 -7.87 -9.05 -7.11
CA ASP A 242 -8.62 -10.17 -7.66
C ASP A 242 -9.63 -9.72 -8.73
N TYR A 243 -10.31 -10.68 -9.34
CA TYR A 243 -11.30 -10.42 -10.39
C TYR A 243 -12.45 -9.52 -9.95
N ASP A 244 -12.98 -9.71 -8.73
CA ASP A 244 -14.09 -8.92 -8.21
C ASP A 244 -13.67 -7.46 -7.94
N THR A 245 -12.48 -7.25 -7.36
CA THR A 245 -11.90 -5.92 -7.16
C THR A 245 -11.63 -5.24 -8.50
N TRP A 246 -11.14 -5.98 -9.50
CA TRP A 246 -10.95 -5.48 -10.86
C TRP A 246 -12.26 -4.96 -11.48
N GLN A 247 -13.37 -5.68 -11.29
CA GLN A 247 -14.68 -5.23 -11.76
C GLN A 247 -15.15 -3.96 -11.03
N VAL A 248 -15.05 -3.93 -9.69
CA VAL A 248 -15.45 -2.79 -8.87
C VAL A 248 -14.64 -1.55 -9.23
N TYR A 249 -13.31 -1.66 -9.39
CA TYR A 249 -12.46 -0.53 -9.75
C TYR A 249 -12.84 0.05 -11.11
N LYS A 250 -13.06 -0.79 -12.11
CA LYS A 250 -13.51 -0.33 -13.44
C LYS A 250 -14.86 0.36 -13.37
N GLN A 251 -15.82 -0.21 -12.63
CA GLN A 251 -17.13 0.40 -12.43
C GLN A 251 -17.02 1.77 -11.75
N ARG A 252 -16.25 1.89 -10.67
CA ARG A 252 -16.05 3.14 -9.92
C ARG A 252 -15.30 4.19 -10.74
N SER A 253 -14.36 3.76 -11.56
CA SER A 253 -13.67 4.60 -12.55
C SER A 253 -14.64 5.18 -13.58
N GLU A 254 -15.48 4.34 -14.20
CA GLU A 254 -16.50 4.78 -15.18
C GLU A 254 -17.53 5.74 -14.56
N GLN A 255 -17.82 5.58 -13.27
CA GLN A 255 -18.70 6.44 -12.50
C GLN A 255 -18.02 7.71 -11.98
N ASN A 256 -16.69 7.87 -12.16
CA ASN A 256 -15.87 8.94 -11.57
C ASN A 256 -16.00 9.05 -10.03
N THR A 257 -16.08 7.90 -9.35
CA THR A 257 -16.28 7.82 -7.89
C THR A 257 -15.08 7.20 -7.16
N LEU A 258 -13.94 7.01 -7.82
CA LEU A 258 -12.71 6.58 -7.12
C LEU A 258 -12.24 7.67 -6.14
N PRO A 259 -11.92 7.33 -4.88
CA PRO A 259 -11.56 8.33 -3.87
C PRO A 259 -10.14 8.89 -4.04
N VAL A 260 -9.22 8.06 -4.55
CA VAL A 260 -7.82 8.37 -4.85
C VAL A 260 -7.44 7.80 -6.22
N ARG A 261 -6.29 8.18 -6.78
CA ARG A 261 -5.77 7.55 -7.99
C ARG A 261 -5.23 6.15 -7.66
N ILE A 262 -5.56 5.17 -8.48
CA ILE A 262 -5.18 3.77 -8.26
C ILE A 262 -4.44 3.22 -9.49
N VAL A 263 -3.26 2.66 -9.24
CA VAL A 263 -2.53 1.82 -10.20
C VAL A 263 -2.65 0.38 -9.72
N ALA A 264 -3.60 -0.37 -10.28
CA ALA A 264 -3.85 -1.73 -9.82
C ALA A 264 -2.96 -2.76 -10.56
N MET A 265 -2.40 -3.68 -9.77
CA MET A 265 -1.67 -4.84 -10.24
C MET A 265 -2.58 -6.06 -10.13
N LEU A 266 -2.84 -6.77 -11.23
CA LEU A 266 -3.65 -7.99 -11.22
C LEU A 266 -2.93 -9.09 -10.43
N SER A 267 -3.63 -9.86 -9.60
CA SER A 267 -3.00 -10.99 -8.90
C SER A 267 -2.65 -12.13 -9.84
N ALA A 268 -1.39 -12.57 -9.86
CA ALA A 268 -0.99 -13.78 -10.61
C ALA A 268 -1.62 -15.06 -10.05
N ALA A 269 -2.07 -15.02 -8.78
CA ALA A 269 -2.70 -16.15 -8.11
C ALA A 269 -4.22 -16.23 -8.40
N ASP A 270 -4.82 -15.22 -9.03
CA ASP A 270 -6.24 -15.25 -9.36
C ASP A 270 -6.51 -16.23 -10.51
N PRO A 271 -7.44 -17.19 -10.35
CA PRO A 271 -7.74 -18.18 -11.40
C PRO A 271 -8.29 -17.56 -12.69
N GLN A 272 -8.75 -16.31 -12.66
CA GLN A 272 -9.23 -15.53 -13.80
C GLN A 272 -8.19 -14.54 -14.35
N LEU A 273 -6.91 -14.66 -13.98
CA LEU A 273 -5.83 -13.82 -14.52
C LEU A 273 -5.86 -13.73 -16.04
N GLU A 274 -5.95 -14.87 -16.74
CA GLU A 274 -6.00 -14.89 -18.21
C GLU A 274 -7.20 -14.11 -18.77
N THR A 275 -8.35 -14.16 -18.11
CA THR A 275 -9.53 -13.39 -18.50
C THR A 275 -9.26 -11.90 -18.40
N MET A 276 -8.64 -11.45 -17.29
CA MET A 276 -8.29 -10.05 -17.08
C MET A 276 -7.22 -9.57 -18.07
N LEU A 277 -6.22 -10.41 -18.38
CA LEU A 277 -5.18 -10.10 -19.38
C LEU A 277 -5.76 -10.01 -20.80
N LYS A 278 -6.68 -10.89 -21.17
CA LYS A 278 -7.39 -10.86 -22.47
C LYS A 278 -8.29 -9.63 -22.61
N ALA A 279 -8.85 -9.12 -21.52
CA ALA A 279 -9.59 -7.86 -21.51
C ALA A 279 -8.69 -6.63 -21.79
N GLY A 280 -7.37 -6.78 -21.66
CA GLY A 280 -6.39 -5.76 -21.98
C GLY A 280 -6.17 -4.75 -20.86
N LYS A 281 -5.15 -3.91 -21.06
CA LYS A 281 -4.82 -2.82 -20.14
C LYS A 281 -5.97 -1.83 -20.04
N TYR A 282 -6.19 -1.30 -18.84
CA TYR A 282 -7.18 -0.26 -18.59
C TYR A 282 -6.51 1.05 -18.18
N LYS A 283 -7.06 2.16 -18.66
CA LYS A 283 -6.70 3.52 -18.25
C LYS A 283 -7.89 4.42 -18.52
N ASP A 284 -8.34 5.17 -17.51
CA ASP A 284 -9.39 6.15 -17.72
C ASP A 284 -8.86 7.49 -18.28
N MET A 285 -9.78 8.39 -18.60
CA MET A 285 -9.45 9.71 -19.18
C MET A 285 -8.84 10.68 -18.17
N ASN A 286 -9.11 10.49 -16.87
CA ASN A 286 -8.73 11.40 -15.79
C ASN A 286 -7.47 10.94 -15.04
N ASP A 287 -6.86 9.83 -15.47
CA ASP A 287 -5.79 9.11 -14.78
C ASP A 287 -6.15 8.75 -13.31
N MET A 288 -7.41 8.43 -13.03
CA MET A 288 -7.85 7.96 -11.70
C MET A 288 -7.64 6.45 -11.54
N LEU A 289 -7.72 5.68 -12.61
CA LEU A 289 -7.44 4.25 -12.64
C LEU A 289 -6.48 3.88 -13.77
N SER A 290 -5.51 3.05 -13.45
CA SER A 290 -4.60 2.41 -14.38
C SER A 290 -4.40 0.94 -14.01
N ILE A 291 -4.63 0.03 -14.95
CA ILE A 291 -4.39 -1.41 -14.76
C ILE A 291 -3.47 -1.87 -15.89
N ARG A 292 -2.21 -2.16 -15.54
CA ARG A 292 -1.16 -2.48 -16.53
C ARG A 292 -0.02 -3.36 -16.01
N SER A 293 -0.18 -3.95 -14.83
CA SER A 293 0.81 -4.80 -14.21
C SER A 293 0.16 -6.03 -13.57
N VAL A 294 0.97 -7.04 -13.30
CA VAL A 294 0.60 -8.28 -12.60
C VAL A 294 1.50 -8.41 -11.36
N LYS A 295 0.92 -8.61 -10.18
CA LYS A 295 1.64 -8.94 -8.94
C LYS A 295 1.96 -10.44 -8.94
N VAL A 296 3.25 -10.77 -8.91
CA VAL A 296 3.79 -12.13 -8.86
C VAL A 296 4.48 -12.37 -7.51
N TYR A 297 4.51 -13.60 -7.01
CA TYR A 297 5.12 -13.96 -5.72
C TYR A 297 6.25 -14.97 -5.90
N ALA A 298 7.47 -14.64 -5.47
CA ALA A 298 8.62 -15.55 -5.60
C ALA A 298 8.97 -16.27 -4.29
N ASP A 299 8.82 -15.62 -3.14
CA ASP A 299 9.15 -16.17 -1.81
C ASP A 299 8.26 -15.62 -0.69
N GLY A 300 8.54 -16.02 0.55
CA GLY A 300 7.85 -15.51 1.74
C GLY A 300 8.46 -14.24 2.31
N ALA A 301 8.22 -13.99 3.60
CA ALA A 301 8.76 -12.85 4.34
C ALA A 301 9.97 -13.23 5.20
N LEU A 302 10.84 -12.26 5.47
CA LEU A 302 11.95 -12.46 6.42
C LEU A 302 11.39 -12.83 7.80
N GLY A 303 10.32 -12.15 8.23
CA GLY A 303 9.51 -12.31 9.45
C GLY A 303 9.13 -13.74 9.86
N SER A 304 8.73 -14.57 8.91
CA SER A 304 8.35 -15.97 9.15
C SER A 304 9.46 -16.97 8.81
N ARG A 305 10.66 -16.46 8.47
CA ARG A 305 11.74 -17.23 7.82
C ARG A 305 11.28 -17.88 6.50
N GLY A 306 10.36 -17.20 5.80
CA GLY A 306 9.82 -17.63 4.52
C GLY A 306 10.63 -17.11 3.32
N ALA A 307 11.33 -15.99 3.49
CA ALA A 307 12.18 -15.41 2.45
C ALA A 307 13.28 -16.40 2.02
N ALA A 308 13.45 -16.60 0.72
CA ALA A 308 14.37 -17.61 0.20
C ALA A 308 15.80 -17.07 0.20
N LEU A 309 16.68 -17.69 0.97
CA LEU A 309 18.07 -17.28 1.12
C LEU A 309 19.04 -18.22 0.37
N ILE A 310 20.17 -17.68 -0.10
CA ILE A 310 21.28 -18.46 -0.67
C ILE A 310 21.94 -19.26 0.45
N GLU A 311 22.42 -18.54 1.46
CA GLU A 311 22.96 -19.12 2.70
C GLU A 311 21.85 -19.40 3.71
N GLU A 312 22.12 -20.21 4.73
CA GLU A 312 21.12 -20.50 5.78
C GLU A 312 20.79 -19.26 6.63
N TYR A 313 19.64 -19.30 7.31
CA TYR A 313 19.30 -18.31 8.34
C TYR A 313 20.28 -18.41 9.51
N ALA A 314 20.84 -17.29 9.95
CA ALA A 314 21.81 -17.24 11.04
C ALA A 314 21.26 -17.78 12.37
N ASP A 315 19.96 -17.59 12.61
CA ASP A 315 19.26 -18.07 13.81
C ASP A 315 18.60 -19.45 13.65
N ARG A 316 18.74 -20.10 12.49
CA ARG A 316 18.12 -21.41 12.23
C ARG A 316 18.93 -22.25 11.24
N LYS A 317 19.72 -23.17 11.79
CA LYS A 317 20.53 -24.12 11.02
C LYS A 317 19.71 -24.95 10.01
N ASN A 318 20.30 -25.20 8.85
CA ASN A 318 19.77 -25.93 7.69
C ASN A 318 18.42 -25.39 7.16
N HIS A 319 18.10 -24.12 7.41
CA HIS A 319 16.88 -23.50 6.93
C HIS A 319 17.23 -22.35 5.98
N HIS A 320 16.64 -22.34 4.78
CA HIS A 320 16.91 -21.37 3.72
C HIS A 320 15.64 -20.65 3.25
N GLY A 321 14.54 -20.75 4.00
CA GLY A 321 13.22 -20.31 3.54
C GLY A 321 12.69 -21.13 2.37
N LEU A 322 11.81 -20.55 1.55
CA LEU A 322 11.17 -21.26 0.45
C LEU A 322 10.91 -20.37 -0.76
N MET A 323 11.16 -20.92 -1.95
CA MET A 323 10.58 -20.39 -3.18
C MET A 323 9.11 -20.80 -3.23
N LEU A 324 8.22 -19.84 -3.46
CA LEU A 324 6.79 -20.10 -3.70
C LEU A 324 6.54 -20.61 -5.10
N GLU A 325 7.37 -20.19 -6.06
CA GLU A 325 7.29 -20.57 -7.47
C GLU A 325 8.66 -21.01 -7.98
N THR A 326 8.70 -21.98 -8.90
CA THR A 326 9.94 -22.34 -9.59
C THR A 326 10.33 -21.28 -10.62
N GLN A 327 11.61 -21.25 -11.01
CA GLN A 327 12.06 -20.34 -12.07
C GLN A 327 11.27 -20.53 -13.37
N GLU A 328 10.99 -21.77 -13.78
CA GLU A 328 10.22 -22.06 -14.98
C GLU A 328 8.79 -21.52 -14.88
N LYS A 329 8.17 -21.60 -13.69
CA LYS A 329 6.84 -21.07 -13.46
C LYS A 329 6.81 -19.54 -13.46
N LEU A 330 7.83 -18.90 -12.89
CA LEU A 330 8.04 -17.45 -13.00
C LEU A 330 8.20 -17.03 -14.48
N GLU A 331 9.04 -17.73 -15.24
CA GLU A 331 9.22 -17.46 -16.68
C GLU A 331 7.90 -17.63 -17.47
N GLN A 332 7.07 -18.63 -17.14
CA GLN A 332 5.74 -18.80 -17.73
C GLN A 332 4.82 -17.61 -17.43
N LEU A 333 4.76 -17.16 -16.17
CA LEU A 333 3.95 -16.01 -15.76
C LEU A 333 4.42 -14.70 -16.42
N PHE A 334 5.74 -14.50 -16.54
CA PHE A 334 6.30 -13.33 -17.22
C PHE A 334 6.00 -13.35 -18.71
N ASN A 335 6.17 -14.49 -19.38
CA ASN A 335 5.79 -14.64 -20.79
C ASN A 335 4.30 -14.33 -21.01
N LEU A 336 3.42 -14.86 -20.15
CA LEU A 336 1.99 -14.61 -20.20
C LEU A 336 1.69 -13.11 -20.04
N SER A 337 2.27 -12.46 -19.03
CA SER A 337 2.04 -11.03 -18.75
C SER A 337 2.55 -10.14 -19.90
N PHE A 338 3.76 -10.40 -20.38
CA PHE A 338 4.41 -9.57 -21.41
C PHE A 338 3.76 -9.74 -22.78
N ALA A 339 3.27 -10.93 -23.11
CA ALA A 339 2.51 -11.16 -24.34
C ALA A 339 1.24 -10.30 -24.42
N HIS A 340 0.65 -9.95 -23.27
CA HIS A 340 -0.47 -9.02 -23.16
C HIS A 340 -0.05 -7.55 -22.93
N GLY A 341 1.26 -7.29 -22.88
CA GLY A 341 1.83 -5.96 -22.67
C GLY A 341 1.68 -5.40 -21.26
N PHE A 342 1.50 -6.28 -20.27
CA PHE A 342 1.50 -5.96 -18.83
C PHE A 342 2.89 -6.15 -18.24
N SER A 343 3.29 -5.30 -17.30
CA SER A 343 4.52 -5.55 -16.52
C SER A 343 4.30 -6.69 -15.52
N ALA A 344 5.38 -7.34 -15.12
CA ALA A 344 5.40 -8.20 -13.94
C ALA A 344 6.05 -7.42 -12.80
N ASN A 345 5.39 -7.43 -11.65
CA ASN A 345 5.79 -6.75 -10.44
C ASN A 345 5.92 -7.84 -9.37
N THR A 346 7.14 -8.28 -9.11
CA THR A 346 7.39 -9.55 -8.44
C THR A 346 7.86 -9.33 -7.01
N HIS A 347 7.12 -9.83 -6.03
CA HIS A 347 7.58 -9.95 -4.65
C HIS A 347 8.82 -10.82 -4.60
N ALA A 348 9.94 -10.28 -4.10
CA ALA A 348 11.14 -11.03 -3.75
C ALA A 348 11.86 -10.36 -2.58
N ILE A 349 11.90 -11.04 -1.42
CA ILE A 349 12.55 -10.51 -0.21
C ILE A 349 13.97 -11.07 -0.07
N GLY A 350 14.14 -12.39 -0.14
CA GLY A 350 15.44 -13.03 0.07
C GLY A 350 16.38 -12.90 -1.13
N ASP A 351 17.69 -13.03 -0.88
CA ASP A 351 18.72 -12.88 -1.91
C ASP A 351 18.61 -13.95 -3.00
N LYS A 352 18.30 -15.20 -2.64
CA LYS A 352 18.03 -16.27 -3.62
C LYS A 352 16.79 -15.98 -4.46
N ALA A 353 15.73 -15.45 -3.85
CA ALA A 353 14.52 -15.10 -4.60
C ALA A 353 14.81 -13.98 -5.60
N ASN A 354 15.52 -12.93 -5.19
CA ASN A 354 15.95 -11.84 -6.06
C ASN A 354 16.78 -12.36 -7.24
N HIS A 355 17.76 -13.23 -6.97
CA HIS A 355 18.61 -13.84 -7.99
C HIS A 355 17.79 -14.61 -9.04
N VAL A 356 16.92 -15.51 -8.59
CA VAL A 356 16.06 -16.34 -9.46
C VAL A 356 15.09 -15.49 -10.28
N VAL A 357 14.53 -14.44 -9.69
CA VAL A 357 13.61 -13.52 -10.39
C VAL A 357 14.36 -12.72 -11.47
N LEU A 358 15.58 -12.25 -11.19
CA LEU A 358 16.41 -11.56 -12.17
C LEU A 358 16.79 -12.49 -13.33
N ASP A 359 17.14 -13.76 -13.05
CA ASP A 359 17.39 -14.78 -14.07
C ASP A 359 16.16 -15.03 -14.95
N ALA A 360 14.98 -15.16 -14.33
CA ALA A 360 13.73 -15.36 -15.05
C ALA A 360 13.39 -14.15 -15.96
N TYR A 361 13.57 -12.91 -15.47
CA TYR A 361 13.42 -11.72 -16.31
C TYR A 361 14.37 -11.72 -17.49
N GLU A 362 15.67 -11.95 -17.24
CA GLU A 362 16.70 -11.95 -18.27
C GLU A 362 16.42 -12.99 -19.36
N ASN A 363 16.03 -14.20 -18.96
CA ASN A 363 15.69 -15.29 -19.89
C ASN A 363 14.46 -14.96 -20.75
N VAL A 364 13.43 -14.38 -20.13
CA VAL A 364 12.19 -14.02 -20.85
C VAL A 364 12.42 -12.83 -21.77
N PHE A 365 13.20 -11.83 -21.37
CA PHE A 365 13.51 -10.67 -22.21
C PHE A 365 14.20 -11.08 -23.52
N LYS A 366 15.05 -12.11 -23.48
CA LYS A 366 15.70 -12.67 -24.68
C LYS A 366 14.70 -13.35 -25.65
N LYS A 367 13.58 -13.85 -25.15
CA LYS A 367 12.59 -14.63 -25.94
C LYS A 367 11.40 -13.79 -26.41
N THR A 368 10.76 -13.06 -25.49
CA THR A 368 9.46 -12.40 -25.69
C THR A 368 9.56 -10.87 -25.64
N GLY A 369 10.71 -10.34 -25.22
CA GLY A 369 10.88 -8.91 -24.92
C GLY A 369 10.27 -8.55 -23.56
N GLY A 370 9.82 -7.30 -23.40
CA GLY A 370 9.20 -6.82 -22.15
C GLY A 370 10.10 -5.98 -21.25
N ILE A 371 11.39 -5.83 -21.57
CA ILE A 371 12.36 -5.03 -20.79
C ILE A 371 11.95 -3.55 -20.59
N LEU A 372 11.09 -3.00 -21.46
CA LEU A 372 10.63 -1.62 -21.39
C LEU A 372 9.26 -1.45 -20.69
N LEU A 373 8.69 -2.53 -20.15
CA LEU A 373 7.38 -2.50 -19.48
C LEU A 373 7.41 -1.92 -18.06
N ARG A 374 8.59 -1.49 -17.56
CA ARG A 374 8.81 -1.04 -16.17
C ARG A 374 8.48 -2.12 -15.15
N ASN A 375 9.01 -3.31 -15.41
CA ASN A 375 8.96 -4.44 -14.47
C ASN A 375 9.64 -4.08 -13.17
N ARG A 376 9.15 -4.67 -12.08
CA ARG A 376 9.58 -4.35 -10.73
C ARG A 376 9.95 -5.61 -9.98
N ILE A 377 10.88 -5.44 -9.06
CA ILE A 377 10.94 -6.32 -7.90
C ILE A 377 10.41 -5.51 -6.73
N GLU A 378 9.34 -6.02 -6.14
CA GLU A 378 8.74 -5.49 -4.94
C GLU A 378 9.54 -5.96 -3.73
N HIS A 379 9.71 -5.06 -2.77
CA HIS A 379 10.59 -5.15 -1.60
C HIS A 379 12.06 -5.01 -1.98
N ALA A 380 12.60 -5.89 -2.82
CA ALA A 380 14.03 -5.97 -3.14
C ALA A 380 14.89 -5.85 -1.85
N GLN A 381 14.44 -6.55 -0.82
CA GLN A 381 14.80 -6.27 0.57
C GLN A 381 16.20 -6.75 0.90
N ILE A 382 16.57 -7.94 0.43
CA ILE A 382 17.89 -8.54 0.58
C ILE A 382 18.35 -8.91 -0.82
N VAL A 383 19.32 -8.17 -1.35
CA VAL A 383 19.87 -8.38 -2.69
C VAL A 383 21.37 -8.56 -2.54
N THR A 384 21.96 -9.54 -3.23
CA THR A 384 23.42 -9.67 -3.21
C THR A 384 24.08 -8.44 -3.85
N PRO A 385 25.26 -7.99 -3.39
CA PRO A 385 26.01 -6.93 -4.05
C PRO A 385 26.23 -7.19 -5.55
N GLU A 386 26.37 -8.46 -5.95
CA GLU A 386 26.53 -8.89 -7.34
C GLU A 386 25.24 -8.73 -8.18
N ASP A 387 24.06 -8.87 -7.57
CA ASP A 387 22.78 -8.72 -8.26
C ASP A 387 22.30 -7.26 -8.36
N ILE A 388 22.74 -6.36 -7.47
CA ILE A 388 22.35 -4.93 -7.51
C ILE A 388 22.59 -4.28 -8.89
N PRO A 389 23.76 -4.44 -9.56
CA PRO A 389 24.00 -3.92 -10.90
C PRO A 389 23.04 -4.46 -11.99
N ARG A 390 22.46 -5.65 -11.77
CA ARG A 390 21.55 -6.27 -12.73
C ARG A 390 20.24 -5.52 -12.83
N PHE A 391 19.75 -4.89 -11.75
CA PHE A 391 18.54 -4.06 -11.79
C PHE A 391 18.64 -2.96 -12.86
N LYS A 392 19.77 -2.24 -12.90
CA LYS A 392 20.01 -1.21 -13.91
C LYS A 392 20.10 -1.80 -15.31
N THR A 393 20.86 -2.88 -15.47
CA THR A 393 21.10 -3.53 -16.77
C THR A 393 19.81 -4.08 -17.38
N LEU A 394 18.96 -4.68 -16.54
CA LEU A 394 17.68 -5.28 -16.91
C LEU A 394 16.52 -4.27 -16.85
N LYS A 395 16.78 -3.01 -16.48
CA LYS A 395 15.76 -1.95 -16.32
C LYS A 395 14.64 -2.33 -15.34
N ILE A 396 14.98 -3.11 -14.32
CA ILE A 396 14.07 -3.47 -13.24
C ILE A 396 14.06 -2.35 -12.21
N ILE A 397 12.87 -1.96 -11.79
CA ILE A 397 12.68 -0.95 -10.75
C ILE A 397 12.67 -1.64 -9.39
N PRO A 398 13.59 -1.29 -8.48
CA PRO A 398 13.45 -1.63 -7.06
C PRO A 398 12.29 -0.82 -6.46
N SER A 399 11.22 -1.51 -6.08
CA SER A 399 10.03 -0.94 -5.43
C SER A 399 10.11 -1.31 -3.94
N MET A 400 10.53 -0.37 -3.10
CA MET A 400 11.04 -0.65 -1.75
C MET A 400 10.21 0.06 -0.68
N GLN A 401 10.10 -0.52 0.51
CA GLN A 401 9.34 0.06 1.62
C GLN A 401 10.28 0.49 2.75
N PRO A 402 10.59 1.80 2.87
CA PRO A 402 11.54 2.28 3.87
C PRO A 402 11.18 1.90 5.31
N VAL A 403 9.88 1.88 5.65
CA VAL A 403 9.39 1.48 6.98
C VAL A 403 9.81 0.06 7.37
N HIS A 404 9.91 -0.87 6.42
CA HIS A 404 10.39 -2.24 6.69
C HIS A 404 11.81 -2.21 7.26
N ALA A 405 12.68 -1.30 6.83
CA ALA A 405 14.05 -1.27 7.36
C ALA A 405 14.08 -0.96 8.86
N THR A 406 13.19 -0.07 9.33
CA THR A 406 13.14 0.35 10.73
C THR A 406 12.34 -0.61 11.61
N SER A 407 11.32 -1.27 11.07
CA SER A 407 10.58 -2.31 11.79
C SER A 407 11.35 -3.63 11.85
N ASP A 408 12.09 -3.98 10.79
CA ASP A 408 12.80 -5.26 10.70
C ASP A 408 14.23 -5.23 11.26
N MET A 409 14.91 -4.09 11.42
CA MET A 409 16.37 -4.04 11.66
C MET A 409 16.89 -5.01 12.73
N HIS A 410 16.25 -5.06 13.90
CA HIS A 410 16.65 -5.96 14.99
C HIS A 410 16.41 -7.43 14.65
N MET A 411 15.31 -7.72 13.95
CA MET A 411 14.96 -9.06 13.49
C MET A 411 15.87 -9.51 12.34
N ALA A 412 16.25 -8.61 11.44
CA ALA A 412 17.18 -8.85 10.35
C ALA A 412 18.59 -9.19 10.86
N GLU A 413 19.09 -8.47 11.86
CA GLU A 413 20.40 -8.74 12.49
C GLU A 413 20.47 -10.10 13.21
N GLN A 414 19.33 -10.60 13.70
CA GLN A 414 19.27 -11.94 14.28
C GLN A 414 19.26 -13.04 13.21
N ARG A 415 18.61 -12.77 12.08
CA ARG A 415 18.30 -13.78 11.06
C ARG A 415 19.35 -13.88 9.96
N LEU A 416 20.13 -12.84 9.77
CA LEU A 416 21.09 -12.71 8.70
C LEU A 416 22.47 -12.46 9.28
N THR A 417 23.48 -13.05 8.65
CA THR A 417 24.87 -12.73 8.93
C THR A 417 25.22 -11.33 8.42
N GLU A 418 26.29 -10.73 8.96
CA GLU A 418 26.78 -9.43 8.49
C GLU A 418 27.01 -9.39 6.97
N LYS A 419 27.50 -10.49 6.40
CA LYS A 419 27.69 -10.65 4.96
C LYS A 419 26.36 -10.60 4.17
N GLN A 420 25.33 -11.30 4.64
CA GLN A 420 24.00 -11.28 4.00
C GLN A 420 23.34 -9.89 4.08
N LEU A 421 23.70 -9.10 5.08
CA LEU A 421 23.19 -7.74 5.27
C LEU A 421 23.89 -6.68 4.39
N GLU A 422 24.99 -7.01 3.71
CA GLU A 422 25.76 -6.04 2.90
C GLU A 422 24.93 -5.35 1.81
N GLY A 423 23.99 -6.08 1.19
CA GLY A 423 23.07 -5.54 0.17
C GLY A 423 21.61 -5.45 0.62
N ALA A 424 21.36 -5.47 1.93
CA ALA A 424 20.01 -5.34 2.47
C ALA A 424 19.53 -3.88 2.49
N TYR A 425 18.29 -3.64 2.06
CA TYR A 425 17.63 -2.32 2.04
C TYR A 425 18.48 -1.24 1.36
N ALA A 426 19.14 -1.59 0.25
CA ALA A 426 20.22 -0.82 -0.36
C ALA A 426 19.75 0.32 -1.29
N TRP A 427 18.75 1.10 -0.86
CA TRP A 427 18.10 2.09 -1.72
C TRP A 427 19.02 3.25 -2.14
N LYS A 428 19.99 3.67 -1.32
CA LYS A 428 20.97 4.70 -1.70
C LYS A 428 21.93 4.14 -2.74
N THR A 429 22.35 2.89 -2.57
CA THR A 429 23.18 2.20 -3.55
C THR A 429 22.44 2.05 -4.89
N PHE A 430 21.15 1.69 -4.88
CA PHE A 430 20.33 1.65 -6.09
C PHE A 430 20.21 3.01 -6.78
N LEU A 431 20.01 4.10 -6.01
CA LEU A 431 19.98 5.46 -6.57
C LEU A 431 21.35 5.88 -7.13
N ALA A 432 22.44 5.55 -6.44
CA ALA A 432 23.80 5.89 -6.86
C ALA A 432 24.18 5.26 -8.20
N GLN A 433 23.69 4.05 -8.50
CA GLN A 433 23.86 3.46 -9.84
C GLN A 433 22.93 4.08 -10.90
N GLY A 434 21.94 4.90 -10.53
CA GLY A 434 20.99 5.54 -11.43
C GLY A 434 19.69 4.76 -11.63
N SER A 435 19.33 3.88 -10.68
CA SER A 435 18.00 3.29 -10.64
C SER A 435 16.98 4.35 -10.21
N VAL A 436 15.73 4.19 -10.63
CA VAL A 436 14.62 4.91 -10.02
C VAL A 436 14.06 4.03 -8.91
N ILE A 437 13.97 4.55 -7.69
CA ILE A 437 13.31 3.88 -6.57
C ILE A 437 11.85 4.30 -6.57
N ALA A 438 10.95 3.33 -6.44
CA ALA A 438 9.54 3.59 -6.13
C ALA A 438 9.31 3.22 -4.66
N ALA A 439 8.96 4.18 -3.81
CA ALA A 439 8.75 3.92 -2.40
C ALA A 439 7.27 3.71 -2.07
N GLY A 440 6.98 2.82 -1.12
CA GLY A 440 5.65 2.57 -0.58
C GLY A 440 5.70 2.13 0.87
N SER A 441 4.55 1.83 1.46
CA SER A 441 4.45 1.35 2.85
C SER A 441 4.20 -0.15 2.97
N ASP A 442 3.63 -0.79 1.94
CA ASP A 442 3.03 -2.13 2.03
C ASP A 442 1.85 -2.20 3.01
N PHE A 443 1.08 -1.11 3.16
CA PHE A 443 -0.11 -1.14 4.00
C PHE A 443 -1.07 -2.28 3.58
N PRO A 444 -1.80 -2.89 4.53
CA PRO A 444 -1.79 -2.62 5.97
C PRO A 444 -0.82 -3.55 6.75
N VAL A 445 0.23 -4.08 6.10
CA VAL A 445 1.32 -4.79 6.81
C VAL A 445 1.98 -3.79 7.76
N GLU A 446 2.40 -2.65 7.22
CA GLU A 446 2.78 -1.46 7.97
C GLU A 446 1.67 -0.40 7.97
N LEU A 447 1.88 0.67 8.73
CA LEU A 447 1.01 1.85 8.67
C LEU A 447 1.14 2.57 7.33
N ALA A 448 0.04 3.14 6.85
CA ALA A 448 -0.03 3.77 5.54
C ALA A 448 0.57 5.18 5.49
N ASP A 449 1.07 5.74 6.60
CA ASP A 449 1.53 7.12 6.64
C ASP A 449 2.87 7.28 5.90
N PRO A 450 2.92 8.03 4.79
CA PRO A 450 4.18 8.23 4.08
C PRO A 450 5.22 9.01 4.91
N PHE A 451 4.82 9.77 5.94
CA PHE A 451 5.76 10.48 6.79
C PHE A 451 6.59 9.56 7.68
N ASP A 452 6.04 8.40 8.07
CA ASP A 452 6.82 7.30 8.66
C ASP A 452 7.85 6.79 7.64
N GLY A 453 7.43 6.55 6.40
CA GLY A 453 8.32 6.11 5.33
C GLY A 453 9.42 7.12 4.97
N LEU A 454 9.09 8.41 4.92
CA LEU A 454 10.05 9.50 4.70
C LEU A 454 11.04 9.58 5.86
N TYR A 455 10.56 9.47 7.11
CA TYR A 455 11.40 9.42 8.30
C TYR A 455 12.37 8.23 8.25
N SER A 456 11.86 7.01 8.00
CA SER A 456 12.69 5.80 7.90
C SER A 456 13.72 5.89 6.78
N ALA A 457 13.38 6.49 5.64
CA ALA A 457 14.30 6.65 4.52
C ALA A 457 15.49 7.58 4.82
N ILE A 458 15.24 8.67 5.57
CA ILE A 458 16.26 9.70 5.86
C ILE A 458 17.00 9.48 7.18
N THR A 459 16.46 8.64 8.07
CA THR A 459 17.05 8.38 9.40
C THR A 459 17.47 6.94 9.62
N ARG A 460 16.73 5.97 9.07
CA ARG A 460 16.87 4.54 9.38
C ARG A 460 16.89 4.25 10.88
N MET A 461 16.11 5.02 11.65
CA MET A 461 15.91 4.84 13.09
C MET A 461 14.46 4.46 13.38
N ASP A 462 14.21 3.80 14.51
CA ASP A 462 12.85 3.68 15.05
C ASP A 462 12.34 5.04 15.59
N HIS A 463 11.10 5.07 16.09
CA HIS A 463 10.50 6.30 16.64
C HIS A 463 11.12 6.70 17.99
N ASN A 464 11.91 5.82 18.63
CA ASN A 464 12.72 6.15 19.79
C ASN A 464 14.11 6.71 19.39
N GLN A 465 14.36 6.92 18.10
CA GLN A 465 15.63 7.37 17.52
C GLN A 465 16.79 6.39 17.75
N LEU A 466 16.49 5.09 17.71
CA LEU A 466 17.47 4.02 17.82
C LEU A 466 17.56 3.22 16.51
N PRO A 467 18.74 2.65 16.18
CA PRO A 467 20.03 2.96 16.78
C PRO A 467 20.48 4.39 16.43
N GLU A 468 21.25 5.02 17.32
CA GLU A 468 21.79 6.36 17.07
C GLU A 468 22.59 6.37 15.76
N GLY A 469 22.32 7.36 14.91
CA GLY A 469 22.96 7.48 13.59
C GLY A 469 22.32 6.65 12.48
N GLY A 470 21.33 5.80 12.82
CA GLY A 470 20.59 4.99 11.85
C GLY A 470 21.21 3.63 11.58
N TRP A 471 20.36 2.63 11.38
CA TRP A 471 20.79 1.29 10.99
C TRP A 471 21.30 1.30 9.55
N ARG A 472 22.51 0.81 9.27
CA ARG A 472 23.14 0.86 7.93
C ARG A 472 23.17 2.29 7.35
N PRO A 473 23.87 3.24 8.02
CA PRO A 473 23.76 4.68 7.73
C PRO A 473 24.26 5.09 6.34
N GLN A 474 25.09 4.27 5.68
CA GLN A 474 25.50 4.49 4.29
C GLN A 474 24.31 4.47 3.31
N GLU A 475 23.19 3.87 3.71
CA GLU A 475 21.97 3.84 2.91
C GLU A 475 21.03 5.02 3.19
N LEU A 476 21.38 6.02 4.00
CA LEU A 476 20.49 7.16 4.25
C LEU A 476 20.21 7.96 2.97
N LEU A 477 18.95 8.32 2.77
CA LEU A 477 18.55 9.28 1.74
C LEU A 477 18.63 10.70 2.26
N SER A 478 18.92 11.64 1.35
CA SER A 478 18.55 13.04 1.59
C SER A 478 17.03 13.20 1.57
N ARG A 479 16.53 14.29 2.17
CA ARG A 479 15.10 14.63 2.14
C ARG A 479 14.54 14.72 0.72
N ASP A 480 15.36 15.21 -0.22
CA ASP A 480 14.98 15.33 -1.62
C ASP A 480 14.83 13.96 -2.30
N GLU A 481 15.78 13.07 -2.08
CA GLU A 481 15.73 11.70 -2.61
C GLU A 481 14.53 10.92 -2.05
N ALA A 482 14.27 11.04 -0.73
CA ALA A 482 13.14 10.40 -0.09
C ALA A 482 11.80 10.95 -0.63
N LEU A 483 11.64 12.27 -0.72
CA LEU A 483 10.41 12.87 -1.27
C LEU A 483 10.20 12.48 -2.73
N ARG A 484 11.27 12.40 -3.54
CA ARG A 484 11.19 11.91 -4.92
C ARG A 484 10.72 10.47 -4.99
N ALA A 485 11.22 9.58 -4.13
CA ALA A 485 10.83 8.19 -4.11
C ALA A 485 9.32 8.01 -3.84
N PHE A 486 8.76 8.82 -2.93
CA PHE A 486 7.33 8.90 -2.59
C PHE A 486 6.50 9.82 -3.52
N THR A 487 7.06 10.31 -4.63
CA THR A 487 6.33 11.14 -5.60
C THR A 487 6.64 10.72 -7.03
N LEU A 488 7.70 11.28 -7.63
CA LEU A 488 8.14 10.99 -8.99
C LEU A 488 8.55 9.52 -9.19
N GLY A 489 9.07 8.86 -8.15
CA GLY A 489 9.48 7.45 -8.17
C GLY A 489 8.30 6.52 -8.44
N GLY A 490 7.25 6.63 -7.63
CA GLY A 490 5.98 5.95 -7.87
C GLY A 490 5.35 6.30 -9.22
N ALA A 491 5.30 7.59 -9.56
CA ALA A 491 4.76 8.04 -10.85
C ALA A 491 5.54 7.48 -12.05
N TYR A 492 6.88 7.43 -11.98
CA TYR A 492 7.71 6.78 -12.99
C TYR A 492 7.43 5.29 -13.04
N ALA A 493 7.36 4.60 -11.92
CA ALA A 493 7.06 3.17 -11.94
C ALA A 493 5.70 2.88 -12.63
N ALA A 494 4.75 3.82 -12.59
CA ALA A 494 3.43 3.70 -13.20
C ALA A 494 3.27 4.27 -14.61
N HIS A 495 4.29 4.82 -15.29
CA HIS A 495 4.11 5.58 -16.55
C HIS A 495 3.23 6.83 -16.43
N GLN A 496 3.42 7.56 -15.33
CA GLN A 496 2.70 8.77 -14.95
C GLN A 496 3.63 9.93 -14.58
N GLU A 497 4.95 9.82 -14.77
CA GLU A 497 5.94 10.85 -14.41
C GLU A 497 5.72 12.20 -15.12
N PHE A 498 5.02 12.22 -16.26
CA PHE A 498 4.63 13.44 -16.97
C PHE A 498 3.21 13.92 -16.63
N LYS A 499 2.57 13.29 -15.65
CA LYS A 499 1.17 13.54 -15.25
C LYS A 499 1.03 13.78 -13.76
N LEU A 500 1.85 13.13 -12.94
CA LEU A 500 1.81 13.10 -11.47
C LEU A 500 3.22 13.25 -10.89
N GLY A 501 3.32 13.27 -9.57
CA GLY A 501 4.56 13.25 -8.80
C GLY A 501 5.32 14.58 -8.73
N SER A 502 4.86 15.61 -9.45
CA SER A 502 5.34 16.97 -9.27
C SER A 502 4.31 18.00 -9.75
N LEU A 503 4.57 19.26 -9.44
CA LEU A 503 3.75 20.41 -9.80
C LEU A 503 4.36 21.18 -10.99
N GLU A 504 4.83 20.44 -12.00
CA GLU A 504 5.27 21.00 -13.27
C GLU A 504 4.07 21.29 -14.19
N GLN A 505 4.19 22.29 -15.07
CA GLN A 505 3.13 22.69 -16.00
C GLN A 505 2.56 21.49 -16.79
N GLY A 506 1.23 21.38 -16.84
CA GLY A 506 0.49 20.33 -17.54
C GLY A 506 0.25 19.05 -16.74
N LYS A 507 0.91 18.87 -15.59
CA LYS A 507 0.61 17.77 -14.65
C LYS A 507 -0.69 18.03 -13.89
N TRP A 508 -1.27 16.99 -13.32
CA TRP A 508 -2.42 17.15 -12.42
C TRP A 508 -2.02 17.98 -11.20
N ALA A 509 -2.92 18.88 -10.79
CA ALA A 509 -2.78 19.66 -9.56
C ALA A 509 -3.13 18.78 -8.35
N ASP A 510 -2.31 17.76 -8.14
CA ASP A 510 -2.35 16.89 -6.98
C ASP A 510 -1.33 17.39 -5.96
N PHE A 511 -1.79 17.90 -4.83
CA PHE A 511 -0.94 18.49 -3.80
C PHE A 511 -1.53 18.34 -2.41
N ILE A 512 -0.68 18.54 -1.41
CA ILE A 512 -1.05 18.52 0.00
C ILE A 512 -0.59 19.79 0.69
N LEU A 513 -1.30 20.16 1.76
CA LEU A 513 -0.83 21.15 2.73
C LEU A 513 -0.54 20.44 4.05
N ILE A 514 0.61 20.75 4.65
CA ILE A 514 1.08 20.14 5.90
C ILE A 514 1.37 21.20 6.97
N ASP A 515 1.29 20.79 8.23
CA ASP A 515 1.43 21.67 9.40
C ASP A 515 2.88 22.05 9.74
N LYS A 516 3.86 21.27 9.27
CA LYS A 516 5.30 21.52 9.48
C LYS A 516 6.07 21.51 8.16
N ASP A 517 7.13 22.30 8.08
CA ASP A 517 7.99 22.34 6.89
C ASP A 517 8.89 21.09 6.82
N TYR A 518 8.55 20.13 5.94
CA TYR A 518 9.32 18.91 5.72
C TYR A 518 10.81 19.13 5.42
N TYR A 519 11.24 20.28 4.89
CA TYR A 519 12.67 20.53 4.63
C TYR A 519 13.40 21.19 5.81
N LYS A 520 12.68 21.72 6.81
CA LYS A 520 13.27 22.45 7.95
C LYS A 520 13.00 21.81 9.31
N ALA A 521 11.92 21.04 9.45
CA ALA A 521 11.57 20.39 10.70
C ALA A 521 12.73 19.50 11.19
N PRO A 522 13.01 19.42 12.50
CA PRO A 522 13.95 18.44 13.04
C PRO A 522 13.61 17.02 12.58
N VAL A 523 14.61 16.16 12.39
CA VAL A 523 14.37 14.77 11.92
C VAL A 523 13.42 14.00 12.83
N SER A 524 13.50 14.23 14.14
CA SER A 524 12.64 13.61 15.16
C SER A 524 11.17 13.99 15.04
N GLU A 525 10.83 15.03 14.29
CA GLU A 525 9.45 15.50 14.12
C GLU A 525 8.84 15.15 12.76
N ILE A 526 9.60 14.46 11.89
CA ILE A 526 9.15 14.17 10.51
C ILE A 526 7.98 13.20 10.48
N HIS A 527 7.99 12.17 11.33
CA HIS A 527 6.88 11.22 11.46
C HIS A 527 5.64 11.83 12.14
N ASP A 528 5.78 13.00 12.79
CA ASP A 528 4.67 13.74 13.42
C ASP A 528 4.02 14.79 12.51
N ILE A 529 4.46 14.89 11.24
CA ILE A 529 3.90 15.87 10.30
C ILE A 529 2.47 15.46 9.96
N ASN A 530 1.52 16.39 10.15
CA ASN A 530 0.14 16.15 9.80
C ASN A 530 -0.23 16.79 8.46
N VAL A 531 -0.95 16.01 7.65
CA VAL A 531 -1.63 16.56 6.48
C VAL A 531 -2.89 17.30 6.92
N THR A 532 -2.95 18.58 6.56
CA THR A 532 -4.10 19.45 6.85
C THR A 532 -5.08 19.49 5.69
N GLN A 533 -4.61 19.32 4.46
CA GLN A 533 -5.44 19.26 3.25
C GLN A 533 -4.83 18.36 2.19
N THR A 534 -5.69 17.68 1.44
CA THR A 534 -5.30 16.87 0.28
C THR A 534 -6.15 17.25 -0.92
N TRP A 535 -5.48 17.51 -2.04
CA TRP A 535 -6.09 17.97 -3.27
C TRP A 535 -5.78 16.98 -4.41
N ILE A 536 -6.79 16.61 -5.18
CA ILE A 536 -6.65 15.78 -6.39
C ILE A 536 -7.24 16.55 -7.55
N ALA A 537 -6.47 16.73 -8.62
CA ALA A 537 -6.88 17.50 -9.80
C ALA A 537 -7.44 18.89 -9.42
N GLY A 538 -6.82 19.58 -8.46
CA GLY A 538 -7.24 20.90 -8.02
C GLY A 538 -8.54 20.94 -7.21
N GLU A 539 -9.12 19.79 -6.84
CA GLU A 539 -10.28 19.68 -5.96
C GLU A 539 -9.87 19.27 -4.55
N LEU A 540 -10.39 19.96 -3.53
CA LEU A 540 -10.18 19.62 -2.13
C LEU A 540 -10.91 18.31 -1.80
N LYS A 541 -10.15 17.24 -1.51
CA LYS A 541 -10.69 15.90 -1.19
C LYS A 541 -10.66 15.58 0.29
N TYR A 542 -9.76 16.22 1.05
CA TYR A 542 -9.69 16.10 2.49
C TYR A 542 -9.26 17.43 3.10
N LYS A 543 -9.85 17.75 4.26
CA LYS A 543 -9.45 18.84 5.14
C LYS A 543 -9.56 18.34 6.57
N LYS A 544 -8.48 18.47 7.35
CA LYS A 544 -8.47 18.16 8.79
C LYS A 544 -9.42 19.14 9.49
N GLU A 545 -10.32 18.63 10.32
CA GLU A 545 -11.16 19.46 11.19
C GLU A 545 -10.28 20.09 12.28
N GLU A 546 -10.54 21.36 12.60
CA GLU A 546 -9.78 22.15 13.60
C GLU A 546 -10.05 21.71 15.04
#